data_AF-A0A1J5LSC4-F1
#
_entry.id   AF-A0A1J5LSC4-F1
#
_cell.length_a   1.000
_cell.length_b   1.000
_cell.length_c   1.000
_cell.angle_alpha   90.00
_cell.angle_beta   90.00
_cell.angle_gamma   90.00
#
_symmetry.space_group_name_H-M   'P 1'
#
loop_
_entity.id
_entity.type
_entity.pdbx_description
1 polymer ?
#
loop_
_entity_poly.entity_id
_entity_poly.type
_entity_poly.pdbx_seq_one_letter_code
_entity_poly.pdbx_strand_id
1 'polypeptide(L)'
;METRHYICDYCQKEYLPRRRGIQKYCSNSCRSRGYQIKSKSTSSNLPVKKETESLVAKSTSEKKAPAIKVDSMSSAGVGNSTTGTVIGNAAYELGKAIFTPEVNKPATKGDLNKIAQLISNQYLPILNLGPNNLGYFPHYDTKTQKLVYLKNRS
;
A
#
# COMPACT_ATOMS: atom_id res chain seq x y z
N MET A 1 -23.69 -29.20 -29.09
CA MET A 1 -24.26 -28.30 -28.07
C MET A 1 -23.56 -26.96 -28.18
N GLU A 2 -24.27 -25.89 -28.55
CA GLU A 2 -23.66 -24.56 -28.65
C GLU A 2 -23.30 -24.06 -27.24
N THR A 3 -22.01 -23.99 -26.93
CA THR A 3 -21.47 -23.47 -25.67
C THR A 3 -21.14 -21.99 -25.84
N ARG A 4 -22.15 -21.14 -25.64
CA ARG A 4 -21.89 -19.70 -25.56
C ARG A 4 -21.11 -19.43 -24.28
N HIS A 5 -19.87 -18.98 -24.43
CA HIS A 5 -19.06 -18.49 -23.33
C HIS A 5 -19.59 -17.12 -22.91
N TYR A 6 -19.68 -16.89 -21.60
CA TYR A 6 -20.10 -15.61 -21.01
C TYR A 6 -18.88 -14.95 -20.41
N ILE A 7 -18.86 -13.63 -20.35
CA ILE A 7 -17.79 -12.87 -19.68
C ILE A 7 -18.25 -12.55 -18.26
N CYS A 8 -17.38 -12.76 -17.27
CA CYS A 8 -17.69 -12.47 -15.88
C CYS A 8 -17.59 -10.96 -15.58
N ASP A 9 -18.65 -10.37 -15.03
CA ASP A 9 -18.72 -8.94 -14.65
C ASP A 9 -17.63 -8.47 -13.66
N TYR A 10 -16.97 -9.39 -12.94
CA TYR A 10 -15.96 -9.05 -11.95
C TYR A 10 -14.54 -9.28 -12.45
N CYS A 11 -14.20 -10.50 -12.89
CA CYS A 11 -12.84 -10.84 -13.28
C CYS A 11 -12.59 -10.75 -14.79
N GLN A 12 -13.62 -10.44 -15.59
CA GLN A 12 -13.56 -10.29 -17.05
C GLN A 12 -13.03 -11.53 -17.79
N LYS A 13 -13.10 -12.70 -17.15
CA LYS A 13 -12.74 -13.99 -17.76
C LYS A 13 -13.96 -14.62 -18.40
N GLU A 14 -13.73 -15.32 -19.51
CA GLU A 14 -14.70 -16.18 -20.14
C GLU A 14 -15.00 -17.39 -19.26
N TYR A 15 -16.26 -17.79 -19.19
CA TYR A 15 -16.70 -18.96 -18.44
C TYR A 15 -17.94 -19.60 -19.06
N LEU A 16 -18.12 -20.89 -18.79
CA LEU A 16 -19.33 -21.62 -19.15
C LEU A 16 -20.37 -21.45 -18.04
N PRO A 17 -21.54 -20.82 -18.30
CA PRO A 17 -22.54 -20.64 -17.27
C PRO A 17 -23.24 -21.96 -16.94
N ARG A 18 -23.48 -22.20 -15.65
CA ARG A 18 -24.33 -23.31 -15.19
C ARG A 18 -25.81 -23.02 -15.43
N ARG A 19 -26.21 -21.74 -15.39
CA ARG A 19 -27.56 -21.28 -15.73
C ARG A 19 -27.49 -20.18 -16.79
N ARG A 20 -27.99 -20.49 -17.99
CA ARG A 20 -27.98 -19.58 -19.15
C ARG A 20 -28.88 -18.36 -18.89
N GLY A 21 -28.51 -17.20 -19.45
CA GLY A 21 -29.29 -15.94 -19.39
C GLY A 21 -29.30 -15.19 -18.05
N ILE A 22 -28.98 -15.85 -16.93
CA ILE A 22 -29.12 -15.26 -15.58
C ILE A 22 -27.75 -15.08 -14.90
N GLN A 23 -26.80 -15.98 -15.16
CA GLN A 23 -25.52 -15.99 -14.46
C GLN A 23 -24.60 -14.87 -15.00
N LYS A 24 -24.19 -13.96 -14.10
CA LYS A 24 -23.29 -12.82 -14.38
C LYS A 24 -21.84 -13.05 -13.93
N TYR A 25 -21.64 -14.00 -13.03
CA TYR A 25 -20.33 -14.25 -12.39
C TYR A 25 -19.90 -15.70 -12.57
N CYS A 26 -18.60 -15.91 -12.80
CA CYS A 26 -18.04 -17.25 -12.98
C CYS A 26 -17.98 -18.07 -11.67
N SER A 27 -17.97 -17.41 -10.50
CA SER A 27 -17.93 -18.07 -9.19
C SER A 27 -18.60 -17.26 -8.08
N ASN A 28 -18.91 -17.91 -6.95
CA ASN A 28 -19.44 -17.26 -5.76
C ASN A 28 -18.49 -16.19 -5.22
N SER A 29 -17.18 -16.43 -5.28
CA SER A 29 -16.16 -15.46 -4.88
C SER A 29 -16.24 -14.18 -5.73
N CYS A 30 -16.42 -14.33 -7.05
CA CYS A 30 -16.59 -13.19 -7.96
C CYS A 30 -17.90 -12.44 -7.70
N ARG A 31 -18.99 -13.17 -7.41
CA ARG A 31 -20.28 -12.58 -7.04
C ARG A 31 -20.18 -11.73 -5.77
N SER A 32 -19.55 -12.27 -4.71
CA SER A 32 -19.43 -11.57 -3.42
C SER A 32 -18.53 -10.34 -3.50
N ARG A 33 -17.37 -10.45 -4.15
CA ARG A 33 -16.45 -9.30 -4.32
C ARG A 33 -17.04 -8.23 -5.24
N GLY A 34 -17.72 -8.64 -6.33
CA GLY A 34 -18.43 -7.73 -7.21
C GLY A 34 -19.52 -6.92 -6.48
N TYR A 35 -20.26 -7.56 -5.56
CA TYR A 35 -21.24 -6.86 -4.73
C TYR A 35 -20.59 -5.83 -3.78
N GLN A 36 -19.50 -6.21 -3.10
CA GLN A 36 -18.81 -5.32 -2.15
C GLN A 36 -18.25 -4.05 -2.79
N ILE A 37 -17.77 -4.13 -4.02
CA ILE A 37 -17.26 -2.95 -4.74
C ILE A 37 -18.42 -2.03 -5.11
N LYS A 38 -19.52 -2.59 -5.64
CA LYS A 38 -20.72 -1.83 -6.02
C LYS A 38 -21.40 -1.18 -4.80
N SER A 39 -21.41 -1.85 -3.65
CA SER A 39 -22.00 -1.26 -2.43
C SER A 39 -21.16 -0.13 -1.84
N LYS A 40 -19.82 -0.19 -1.97
CA LYS A 40 -18.91 0.88 -1.54
C LYS A 40 -18.97 2.12 -2.43
N SER A 41 -19.18 1.96 -3.74
CA SER A 41 -19.32 3.10 -4.66
C SER A 41 -20.63 3.88 -4.46
N THR A 42 -21.68 3.23 -3.92
CA THR A 42 -22.97 3.89 -3.67
C THR A 42 -22.99 4.69 -2.37
N SER A 43 -22.08 4.43 -1.43
CA SER A 43 -22.00 5.17 -0.15
C SER A 43 -21.17 6.45 -0.21
N SER A 44 -20.63 6.83 -1.38
CA SER A 44 -19.89 8.07 -1.59
C SER A 44 -20.67 9.05 -2.47
N ASN A 45 -21.85 9.48 -2.02
CA ASN A 45 -22.40 10.77 -2.45
C ASN A 45 -22.08 11.81 -1.38
N LEU A 46 -20.84 12.34 -1.41
CA LEU A 46 -20.55 13.64 -0.82
C LEU A 46 -20.62 14.71 -1.92
N PRO A 47 -21.16 15.91 -1.62
CA PRO A 47 -21.49 16.90 -2.62
C PRO A 47 -20.24 17.53 -3.23
N VAL A 48 -20.21 17.62 -4.55
CA VAL A 48 -19.23 18.40 -5.31
C VAL A 48 -19.47 19.88 -5.03
N LYS A 49 -18.64 20.49 -4.18
CA LYS A 49 -18.56 21.95 -4.09
C LYS A 49 -17.70 22.47 -5.24
N LYS A 50 -18.36 23.13 -6.20
CA LYS A 50 -17.73 24.11 -7.08
C LYS A 50 -17.65 25.42 -6.30
N GLU A 51 -16.45 25.90 -5.99
CA GLU A 51 -16.26 27.28 -5.54
C GLU A 51 -15.03 27.86 -6.24
N THR A 52 -15.32 28.77 -7.16
CA THR A 52 -14.45 29.72 -7.85
C THR A 52 -13.95 30.80 -6.87
N GLU A 53 -12.69 31.18 -7.03
CA GLU A 53 -12.08 32.50 -6.77
C GLU A 53 -12.52 33.33 -5.55
N SER A 54 -11.60 33.58 -4.60
CA SER A 54 -11.00 34.91 -4.38
C SER A 54 -10.16 34.97 -3.09
N LEU A 55 -8.85 35.10 -3.30
CA LEU A 55 -7.86 35.99 -2.65
C LEU A 55 -8.09 36.60 -1.24
N VAL A 56 -7.07 36.36 -0.38
CA VAL A 56 -6.30 37.31 0.47
C VAL A 56 -6.49 37.31 2.01
N ALA A 57 -5.32 37.21 2.66
CA ALA A 57 -4.86 37.73 3.96
C ALA A 57 -5.13 37.01 5.29
N LYS A 58 -4.09 36.29 5.75
CA LYS A 58 -3.24 36.61 6.93
C LYS A 58 -3.93 36.78 8.29
N SER A 59 -3.73 35.82 9.22
CA SER A 59 -2.87 35.97 10.43
C SER A 59 -3.18 34.96 11.56
N THR A 60 -2.11 34.28 12.00
CA THR A 60 -1.74 33.87 13.39
C THR A 60 -2.71 33.17 14.36
N SER A 61 -2.31 31.92 14.67
CA SER A 61 -2.01 31.32 15.99
C SER A 61 -3.12 30.87 16.97
N GLU A 62 -3.10 29.54 17.20
CA GLU A 62 -3.25 28.79 18.47
C GLU A 62 -4.30 29.19 19.53
N LYS A 63 -5.36 28.36 19.70
CA LYS A 63 -5.56 27.41 20.84
C LYS A 63 -7.03 26.95 20.95
N LYS A 64 -7.16 25.63 21.13
CA LYS A 64 -8.19 24.88 21.88
C LYS A 64 -9.67 25.20 21.58
N ALA A 65 -10.30 24.34 20.77
CA ALA A 65 -11.75 24.23 20.71
C ALA A 65 -12.28 23.21 21.75
N PRO A 66 -13.40 23.52 22.44
CA PRO A 66 -14.00 22.70 23.49
C PRO A 66 -14.98 21.63 22.97
N ALA A 67 -15.26 20.68 23.86
CA ALA A 67 -16.22 19.57 23.82
C ALA A 67 -17.35 19.65 22.78
N ILE A 68 -17.44 18.61 21.95
CA ILE A 68 -18.60 18.35 21.08
C ILE A 68 -19.67 17.65 21.93
N LYS A 69 -20.82 18.31 22.00
CA LYS A 69 -22.06 17.85 22.64
C LYS A 69 -22.47 16.49 22.07
N VAL A 70 -22.78 15.56 22.95
CA VAL A 70 -23.34 14.26 22.60
C VAL A 70 -24.82 14.50 22.33
N ASP A 71 -25.18 14.73 21.06
CA ASP A 71 -26.57 14.73 20.65
C ASP A 71 -27.10 13.29 20.69
N SER A 72 -28.16 13.12 21.47
CA SER A 72 -28.90 11.87 21.60
C SER A 72 -29.47 11.48 20.25
N MET A 73 -28.91 10.44 19.62
CA MET A 73 -29.53 9.82 18.45
C MET A 73 -30.27 8.55 18.88
N SER A 74 -31.59 8.73 18.90
CA SER A 74 -32.69 7.79 18.96
C SER A 74 -32.36 6.29 18.93
N SER A 75 -32.73 5.67 20.04
CA SER A 75 -32.80 4.25 20.36
C SER A 75 -33.89 3.53 19.55
N ALA A 76 -33.57 3.02 18.35
CA ALA A 76 -34.31 1.89 17.74
C ALA A 76 -33.61 1.39 16.47
N GLY A 77 -32.79 0.34 16.58
CA GLY A 77 -32.54 -0.56 15.43
C GLY A 77 -31.16 -0.54 14.75
N VAL A 78 -30.11 0.06 15.33
CA VAL A 78 -28.73 -0.11 14.83
C VAL A 78 -27.88 -0.78 15.92
N GLY A 79 -27.92 -2.11 15.94
CA GLY A 79 -27.06 -2.91 16.79
C GLY A 79 -25.61 -2.87 16.29
N ASN A 80 -24.70 -2.36 17.13
CA ASN A 80 -23.27 -2.65 17.19
C ASN A 80 -22.58 -3.19 15.91
N SER A 81 -22.12 -2.32 15.02
CA SER A 81 -21.04 -2.70 14.07
C SER A 81 -19.74 -1.89 14.22
N THR A 82 -19.67 -0.95 15.17
CA THR A 82 -18.47 -0.09 15.32
C THR A 82 -17.46 -0.62 16.35
N THR A 83 -17.80 -1.63 17.15
CA THR A 83 -16.89 -2.20 18.16
C THR A 83 -16.08 -3.41 17.66
N GLY A 84 -16.42 -3.99 16.50
CA GLY A 84 -15.80 -5.23 16.01
C GLY A 84 -14.59 -5.07 15.08
N THR A 85 -14.44 -3.93 14.40
CA THR A 85 -13.41 -3.77 13.37
C THR A 85 -12.03 -3.45 13.95
N VAL A 86 -11.94 -2.79 15.10
CA VAL A 86 -10.65 -2.47 15.73
C VAL A 86 -9.99 -3.71 16.34
N ILE A 87 -10.76 -4.59 16.97
CA ILE A 87 -10.24 -5.82 17.60
C ILE A 87 -9.92 -6.89 16.55
N GLY A 88 -10.80 -7.10 15.56
CA GLY A 88 -10.60 -8.09 14.51
C GLY A 88 -9.40 -7.77 13.60
N ASN A 89 -9.20 -6.50 13.27
CA ASN A 89 -8.03 -6.09 12.48
C ASN A 89 -6.75 -6.27 13.30
N ALA A 90 -6.70 -5.86 14.58
CA ALA A 90 -5.51 -6.05 15.40
C ALA A 90 -5.10 -7.53 15.52
N ALA A 91 -6.06 -8.44 15.77
CA ALA A 91 -5.78 -9.88 15.84
C ALA A 91 -5.34 -10.47 14.50
N TYR A 92 -5.93 -10.01 13.39
CA TYR A 92 -5.57 -10.46 12.05
C TYR A 92 -4.19 -9.96 11.61
N GLU A 93 -3.85 -8.70 11.90
CA GLU A 93 -2.52 -8.14 11.62
C GLU A 93 -1.45 -8.80 12.50
N LEU A 94 -1.75 -9.08 13.77
CA LEU A 94 -0.87 -9.86 14.66
C LEU A 94 -0.67 -11.29 14.16
N GLY A 95 -1.76 -11.97 13.78
CA GLY A 95 -1.71 -13.30 13.19
C GLY A 95 -0.88 -13.32 11.90
N LYS A 96 -1.07 -12.34 11.02
CA LYS A 96 -0.25 -12.22 9.81
C LYS A 96 1.22 -11.96 10.11
N ALA A 97 1.55 -11.07 11.05
CA ALA A 97 2.94 -10.80 11.40
C ALA A 97 3.68 -12.03 11.94
N ILE A 98 2.98 -12.92 12.65
CA ILE A 98 3.53 -14.16 13.21
C ILE A 98 3.61 -15.28 12.16
N PHE A 99 2.59 -15.43 11.32
CA PHE A 99 2.50 -16.53 10.33
C PHE A 99 3.03 -16.18 8.93
N THR A 100 3.51 -14.94 8.71
CA THR A 100 4.18 -14.59 7.44
C THR A 100 5.62 -15.09 7.46
N PRO A 101 6.03 -15.92 6.49
CA PRO A 101 7.44 -16.29 6.35
C PRO A 101 8.28 -15.04 6.08
N GLU A 102 9.53 -15.01 6.54
CA GLU A 102 10.38 -13.82 6.50
C GLU A 102 10.50 -13.18 5.13
N VAL A 103 10.55 -13.98 4.07
CA VAL A 103 10.60 -13.52 2.67
C VAL A 103 9.37 -12.71 2.26
N ASN A 104 8.21 -12.97 2.88
CA ASN A 104 6.95 -12.29 2.59
C ASN A 104 6.62 -11.19 3.61
N LYS A 105 7.53 -10.90 4.56
CA LYS A 105 7.34 -9.78 5.50
C LYS A 105 7.59 -8.47 4.77
N PRO A 106 6.73 -7.44 4.98
CA PRO A 106 6.98 -6.13 4.40
C PRO A 106 8.27 -5.54 4.98
N ALA A 107 9.09 -4.91 4.14
CA ALA A 107 10.33 -4.27 4.57
C ALA A 107 10.04 -3.19 5.62
N THR A 108 10.77 -3.24 6.74
CA THR A 108 10.63 -2.22 7.79
C THR A 108 11.48 -1.01 7.47
N LYS A 109 11.17 0.14 8.10
CA LYS A 109 12.04 1.33 8.02
C LYS A 109 13.48 1.02 8.49
N GLY A 110 13.65 0.11 9.44
CA GLY A 110 14.96 -0.33 9.91
C GLY A 110 15.75 -1.04 8.81
N ASP A 111 15.08 -1.89 8.03
CA ASP A 111 15.71 -2.60 6.91
C ASP A 111 16.09 -1.62 5.79
N LEU A 112 15.22 -0.67 5.48
CA LEU A 112 15.52 0.40 4.51
C LEU A 112 16.73 1.24 4.95
N ASN A 113 16.84 1.56 6.25
CA ASN A 113 17.97 2.30 6.78
C ASN A 113 19.28 1.49 6.68
N LYS A 114 19.24 0.17 6.96
CA LYS A 114 20.42 -0.70 6.78
C LYS A 114 20.85 -0.76 5.32
N ILE A 115 19.90 -0.91 4.40
CA ILE A 115 20.18 -0.91 2.96
C ILE A 115 20.76 0.44 2.53
N ALA A 116 20.18 1.55 3.00
CA ALA A 116 20.69 2.89 2.72
C ALA A 116 22.12 3.09 3.25
N GLN A 117 22.45 2.56 4.42
CA GLN A 117 23.81 2.60 4.97
C GLN A 117 24.81 1.75 4.17
N LEU A 118 24.37 0.62 3.60
CA LEU A 118 25.24 -0.22 2.77
C LEU A 118 25.54 0.44 1.41
N ILE A 119 24.57 1.17 0.86
CA ILE A 119 24.67 1.78 -0.48
C ILE A 119 25.13 3.25 -0.42
N SER A 120 25.19 3.87 0.77
CA SER A 120 25.59 5.28 0.92
C SER A 120 27.05 5.55 0.56
N ASN A 121 27.91 4.54 0.55
CA ASN A 121 29.31 4.69 0.22
C ASN A 121 29.49 4.96 -1.27
N GLN A 122 30.10 6.09 -1.59
CA GLN A 122 30.41 6.45 -2.98
C GLN A 122 31.41 5.47 -3.61
N TYR A 123 32.38 4.99 -2.84
CA TYR A 123 33.44 4.12 -3.31
C TYR A 123 33.29 2.71 -2.71
N LEU A 124 33.06 1.72 -3.56
CA LEU A 124 32.89 0.32 -3.16
C LEU A 124 34.17 -0.48 -3.47
N PRO A 125 34.77 -1.19 -2.52
CA PRO A 125 36.01 -1.92 -2.76
C PRO A 125 35.80 -3.08 -3.75
N ILE A 126 36.76 -3.27 -4.65
CA ILE A 126 36.76 -4.34 -5.65
C ILE A 126 37.77 -5.41 -5.21
N LEU A 127 37.28 -6.51 -4.64
CA LEU A 127 38.12 -7.52 -3.98
C LEU A 127 38.85 -8.47 -4.95
N ASN A 128 38.39 -8.56 -6.20
CA ASN A 128 38.99 -9.43 -7.21
C ASN A 128 40.14 -8.77 -8.00
N LEU A 129 40.51 -7.52 -7.68
CA LEU A 129 41.61 -6.81 -8.31
C LEU A 129 42.68 -6.43 -7.28
N GLY A 130 43.94 -6.64 -7.65
CA GLY A 130 45.09 -6.22 -6.86
C GLY A 130 45.31 -4.70 -6.87
N PRO A 131 46.17 -4.19 -5.98
CA PRO A 131 46.57 -2.79 -6.00
C PRO A 131 47.34 -2.44 -7.29
N ASN A 132 47.30 -1.17 -7.68
CA ASN A 132 48.08 -0.70 -8.83
C ASN A 132 49.58 -0.59 -8.50
N ASN A 133 50.40 -0.21 -9.50
CA ASN A 133 51.84 -0.02 -9.36
C ASN A 133 52.25 1.01 -8.28
N LEU A 134 51.31 1.85 -7.82
CA LEU A 134 51.51 2.87 -6.78
C LEU A 134 50.98 2.41 -5.40
N GLY A 135 50.50 1.17 -5.27
CA GLY A 135 49.96 0.62 -4.03
C GLY A 135 48.54 1.10 -3.66
N TYR A 136 47.81 1.69 -4.60
CA TYR A 136 46.41 2.10 -4.40
C TYR A 136 45.45 0.95 -4.67
N PHE A 137 44.34 0.91 -3.95
CA PHE A 137 43.36 -0.16 -4.04
C PHE A 137 42.19 0.19 -4.96
N PRO A 138 41.71 -0.76 -5.77
CA PRO A 138 40.62 -0.54 -6.71
C PRO A 138 39.28 -0.41 -5.99
N HIS A 139 38.56 0.65 -6.32
CA HIS A 139 37.20 0.93 -5.87
C HIS A 139 36.31 1.24 -7.08
N TYR A 140 35.04 0.84 -7.00
CA TYR A 140 34.00 1.25 -7.93
C TYR A 140 33.36 2.54 -7.43
N ASP A 141 33.43 3.61 -8.22
CA ASP A 141 32.74 4.86 -7.93
C ASP A 141 31.30 4.80 -8.42
N THR A 142 30.34 4.85 -7.50
CA THR A 142 28.91 4.75 -7.81
C THR A 142 28.38 5.98 -8.56
N LYS A 143 29.05 7.13 -8.49
CA LYS A 143 28.64 8.35 -9.22
C LYS A 143 29.10 8.35 -10.67
N THR A 144 30.39 8.08 -10.88
CA THR A 144 30.97 8.11 -12.23
C THR A 144 30.87 6.77 -12.95
N GLN A 145 30.47 5.70 -12.24
CA GLN A 145 30.36 4.32 -12.73
C GLN A 145 31.68 3.78 -13.28
N LYS A 146 32.81 4.25 -12.74
CA LYS A 146 34.15 3.91 -13.19
C LYS A 146 34.96 3.26 -12.08
N LEU A 147 35.96 2.50 -12.51
CA LEU A 147 37.00 1.98 -11.62
C LEU A 147 37.99 3.09 -11.29
N VAL A 148 38.21 3.32 -9.99
CA VAL A 148 39.11 4.35 -9.46
C VAL A 148 40.04 3.71 -8.44
N TYR A 149 41.30 4.12 -8.43
CA TYR A 149 42.29 3.65 -7.47
C TYR A 149 42.47 4.68 -6.35
N LEU A 150 42.22 4.27 -5.10
CA LEU A 150 42.29 5.14 -3.94
C LEU A 150 43.34 4.63 -2.95
N LYS A 151 44.05 5.58 -2.32
CA LYS A 151 44.95 5.26 -1.20
C LYS A 151 44.11 4.94 0.03
N ASN A 152 44.40 3.82 0.69
CA ASN A 152 43.73 3.47 1.94
C ASN A 152 44.02 4.57 2.97
N ARG A 153 42.99 5.21 3.53
CA ARG A 153 43.15 6.10 4.68
C ARG A 153 43.21 5.21 5.92
N SER A 154 44.41 5.09 6.50
CA SER A 154 44.59 4.57 7.86
C SER A 154 43.94 5.52 8.87
#